data_AF-A0A183FCM2-F1
#
_entry.id   AF-A0A183FCM2-F1
#
_cell.length_a   1.000
_cell.length_b   1.000
_cell.length_c   1.000
_cell.angle_alpha   90.00
_cell.angle_beta   90.00
_cell.angle_gamma   90.00
#
_symmetry.space_group_name_H-M   'P 1'
#
loop_
_entity.id
_entity.type
_entity.pdbx_description
1 polymer ?
#
loop_
_entity_poly.entity_id
_entity_poly.type
_entity_poly.pdbx_seq_one_letter_code
_entity_poly.pdbx_strand_id
1 'polypeptide(L)'
;MCAAGPARMAAQLEEIAGDERLGRDMGMLPSNYTFEIPKTIWKIRSTGSKQVALQFPEGLIVYSGLIADILEKYTGCATVIMGDVTYGACCVDDYTAKSL
;
A
#
# COMPACT_ATOMS: atom_id res chain seq x y z
N MET A 1 3.98 -21.26 10.45
CA MET A 1 4.16 -19.86 9.99
C MET A 1 4.06 -19.00 11.25
N CYS A 2 5.18 -18.58 11.83
CA CYS A 2 5.17 -17.90 13.13
C CYS A 2 4.58 -16.50 12.98
N ALA A 3 3.43 -16.25 13.61
CA ALA A 3 2.90 -14.91 13.76
C ALA A 3 3.94 -14.07 14.52
N ALA A 4 4.56 -13.12 13.83
CA ALA A 4 5.43 -12.14 14.48
C ALA A 4 4.61 -11.40 15.55
N GLY A 5 5.03 -11.46 16.81
CA GLY A 5 4.33 -10.79 17.90
C GLY A 5 4.23 -9.28 17.68
N PRO A 6 3.28 -8.59 18.35
CA PRO A 6 2.99 -7.17 18.14
C PRO A 6 4.20 -6.26 18.31
N ALA A 7 5.12 -6.59 19.21
CA ALA A 7 6.37 -5.83 19.42
C ALA A 7 7.33 -5.89 18.22
N ARG A 8 7.40 -7.04 17.52
CA ARG A 8 8.26 -7.20 16.34
C ARG A 8 7.71 -6.43 15.15
N MET A 9 6.38 -6.39 15.02
CA MET A 9 5.70 -5.60 13.99
C MET A 9 5.95 -4.10 14.18
N ALA A 10 5.82 -3.60 15.41
CA ALA A 10 6.06 -2.18 15.72
C ALA A 10 7.49 -1.74 15.35
N ALA A 11 8.51 -2.51 15.73
CA ALA A 11 9.90 -2.20 15.43
C ALA A 11 10.19 -2.13 13.91
N GLN A 12 9.63 -3.07 13.13
CA GLN A 12 9.80 -3.05 11.67
C GLN A 12 9.07 -1.89 11.02
N LEU A 13 7.92 -1.49 11.56
CA LEU A 13 7.17 -0.35 11.06
C LEU A 13 7.91 0.97 11.35
N GLU A 14 8.53 1.10 12.53
CA GLU A 14 9.39 2.23 12.87
C GLU A 14 10.61 2.32 11.95
N GLU A 15 11.23 1.18 11.61
CA GLU A 15 12.34 1.13 10.64
C GLU A 15 11.89 1.63 9.25
N ILE A 16 10.73 1.19 8.76
CA ILE A 16 10.20 1.62 7.46
C ILE A 16 9.79 3.10 7.50
N ALA A 17 9.11 3.52 8.57
CA ALA A 17 8.66 4.90 8.74
C ALA A 17 9.83 5.88 8.94
N GLY A 18 10.96 5.40 9.47
CA GLY A 18 12.19 6.18 9.65
C GLY A 18 13.00 6.39 8.37
N ASP A 19 12.62 5.79 7.24
CA ASP A 19 13.32 5.99 5.97
C ASP A 19 13.06 7.41 5.42
N GLU A 20 14.09 8.26 5.45
CA GLU A 20 14.02 9.63 4.94
C GLU A 20 13.61 9.71 3.47
N ARG A 21 13.96 8.71 2.65
CA ARG A 21 13.59 8.68 1.23
C ARG A 21 12.08 8.48 1.11
N LEU A 22 11.54 7.54 1.90
CA LEU A 22 10.11 7.27 1.91
C LEU A 22 9.34 8.51 2.39
N GLY A 23 9.85 9.20 3.42
CA GLY A 23 9.28 10.46 3.91
C GLY A 23 9.22 11.55 2.83
N ARG A 24 10.24 11.67 1.99
CA ARG A 24 10.25 12.63 0.87
C ARG A 24 9.23 12.29 -0.21
N ASP A 25 9.16 11.02 -0.61
CA ASP A 25 8.19 10.58 -1.63
C ASP A 25 6.75 10.73 -1.11
N MET A 26 6.51 10.39 0.16
CA MET A 26 5.21 10.62 0.82
C MET A 26 4.86 12.11 0.93
N GLY A 27 5.85 13.01 0.98
CA GLY A 27 5.63 14.45 0.98
C GLY A 27 4.96 14.99 -0.29
N MET A 28 4.91 14.20 -1.38
CA MET A 28 4.17 14.53 -2.60
C MET A 28 2.68 14.21 -2.48
N LEU A 29 2.28 13.38 -1.53
CA LEU A 29 0.87 13.06 -1.26
C LEU A 29 0.19 14.20 -0.51
N PRO A 30 -1.13 14.36 -0.67
CA PRO A 30 -1.86 15.43 -0.02
C PRO A 30 -1.91 15.21 1.50
N SER A 31 -1.70 16.28 2.27
CA SER A 31 -1.61 16.23 3.75
C SER A 31 -2.95 16.02 4.46
N ASN A 32 -4.07 16.11 3.75
CA ASN A 32 -5.41 15.90 4.29
C ASN A 32 -5.82 14.42 4.35
N TYR A 33 -4.97 13.49 3.88
CA TYR A 33 -5.21 12.06 3.95
C TYR A 33 -4.01 11.30 4.50
N THR A 34 -4.29 10.31 5.35
CA THR A 34 -3.27 9.38 5.86
C THR A 34 -3.39 8.05 5.11
N PHE A 35 -2.51 7.83 4.15
CA PHE A 35 -2.52 6.61 3.31
C PHE A 35 -1.86 5.38 3.97
N GLU A 36 -1.34 5.52 5.19
CA GLU A 36 -0.62 4.45 5.93
C GLU A 36 0.44 3.69 5.11
N ILE A 37 1.14 4.37 4.18
CA ILE A 37 2.09 3.76 3.25
C ILE A 37 3.14 2.86 3.95
N PRO A 38 3.78 3.25 5.07
CA PRO A 38 4.75 2.39 5.75
C PRO A 38 4.17 1.03 6.18
N LYS A 39 2.91 1.02 6.61
CA LYS A 39 2.19 -0.18 7.05
C LYS A 39 1.83 -1.07 5.86
N THR A 40 1.46 -0.48 4.74
CA THR A 40 1.24 -1.20 3.48
C THR A 40 2.53 -1.84 2.97
N ILE A 41 3.65 -1.11 2.97
CA ILE A 41 4.97 -1.65 2.62
C ILE A 41 5.33 -2.83 3.53
N TRP A 42 5.16 -2.68 4.85
CA TRP A 42 5.39 -3.76 5.81
C TRP A 42 4.52 -4.98 5.50
N LYS A 43 3.24 -4.77 5.18
CA LYS A 43 2.31 -5.86 4.87
C LYS A 43 2.76 -6.62 3.61
N ILE A 44 3.09 -5.92 2.54
CA ILE A 44 3.57 -6.51 1.28
C ILE A 44 4.87 -7.32 1.51
N ARG A 45 5.83 -6.74 2.24
CA ARG A 45 7.10 -7.42 2.57
C ARG A 45 6.89 -8.65 3.44
N SER A 46 6.00 -8.58 4.43
CA SER A 46 5.73 -9.69 5.36
C SER A 46 4.95 -10.84 4.71
N THR A 47 4.09 -10.55 3.73
CA THR A 47 3.39 -11.58 2.95
C THR A 47 4.23 -12.11 1.77
N GLY A 48 5.28 -11.41 1.38
CA GLY A 48 6.07 -11.75 0.19
C GLY A 48 5.29 -11.60 -1.11
N SER A 49 4.32 -10.67 -1.13
CA SER A 49 3.43 -10.47 -2.28
C SER A 49 4.21 -9.92 -3.47
N LYS A 50 4.16 -10.63 -4.61
CA LYS A 50 4.83 -10.22 -5.86
C LYS A 50 3.98 -9.29 -6.71
N GLN A 51 2.66 -9.37 -6.57
CA GLN A 51 1.70 -8.54 -7.27
C GLN A 51 0.65 -8.04 -6.29
N VAL A 52 0.24 -6.77 -6.43
CA VAL A 52 -0.69 -6.10 -5.51
C VAL A 52 -1.71 -5.30 -6.32
N ALA A 53 -2.98 -5.66 -6.18
CA ALA A 53 -4.08 -4.87 -6.73
C ALA A 53 -4.39 -3.68 -5.80
N LEU A 54 -4.53 -2.48 -6.37
CA LEU A 54 -4.83 -1.24 -5.67
C LEU A 54 -6.21 -0.74 -6.10
N GLN A 55 -7.14 -0.65 -5.15
CA GLN A 55 -8.48 -0.15 -5.37
C GLN A 55 -8.66 1.19 -4.67
N PHE A 56 -9.18 2.18 -5.37
CA PHE A 56 -9.41 3.52 -4.83
C PHE A 56 -10.85 3.98 -5.08
N PRO A 57 -11.43 4.79 -4.18
CA PRO A 57 -12.64 5.53 -4.49
C PRO A 57 -12.34 6.66 -5.48
N GLU A 58 -13.37 7.16 -6.16
CA GLU A 58 -13.26 8.17 -7.22
C GLU A 58 -12.44 9.41 -6.80
N GLY A 59 -12.64 9.90 -5.57
CA GLY A 59 -11.91 11.08 -5.06
C GLY A 59 -10.42 10.84 -4.75
N LEU A 60 -9.97 9.58 -4.65
CA LEU A 60 -8.58 9.24 -4.30
C LEU A 60 -7.82 8.59 -5.46
N ILE A 61 -8.50 8.20 -6.55
CA ILE A 61 -7.86 7.55 -7.69
C ILE A 61 -6.81 8.44 -8.36
N VAL A 62 -6.92 9.77 -8.23
CA VAL A 62 -5.91 10.71 -8.73
C VAL A 62 -4.53 10.48 -8.10
N TYR A 63 -4.46 9.92 -6.89
CA TYR A 63 -3.20 9.60 -6.21
C TYR A 63 -2.70 8.17 -6.49
N SER A 64 -3.47 7.36 -7.22
CA SER A 64 -3.20 5.94 -7.42
C SER A 64 -1.83 5.67 -8.06
N GLY A 65 -1.46 6.44 -9.09
CA GLY A 65 -0.17 6.31 -9.76
C GLY A 65 1.01 6.61 -8.84
N LEU A 66 0.93 7.69 -8.05
CA LEU A 66 2.01 8.03 -7.12
C LEU A 66 2.15 6.99 -6.00
N ILE A 67 1.01 6.49 -5.49
CA ILE A 67 1.02 5.42 -4.49
C ILE A 67 1.59 4.13 -5.07
N ALA A 68 1.20 3.76 -6.30
CA ALA A 68 1.74 2.63 -7.03
C ALA A 68 3.27 2.73 -7.16
N ASP A 69 3.79 3.84 -7.69
CA ASP A 69 5.22 4.08 -7.87
C ASP A 69 6.01 3.93 -6.55
N ILE A 70 5.48 4.49 -5.45
CA ILE A 70 6.08 4.34 -4.12
C ILE A 70 6.09 2.86 -3.71
N LEU A 71 4.96 2.16 -3.81
CA LEU A 71 4.90 0.75 -3.39
C LEU A 71 5.84 -0.12 -4.21
N GLU A 72 5.90 0.05 -5.52
CA GLU A 72 6.81 -0.70 -6.40
C GLU A 72 8.28 -0.40 -6.05
N LYS A 73 8.64 0.88 -5.86
CA LYS A 73 9.99 1.31 -5.51
C LYS A 73 10.49 0.71 -4.19
N TYR A 74 9.64 0.62 -3.17
CA TYR A 74 10.05 0.17 -1.83
C TYR A 74 9.82 -1.32 -1.57
N THR A 75 9.02 -2.01 -2.36
CA THR A 75 8.71 -3.43 -2.15
C THR A 75 9.19 -4.33 -3.28
N GLY A 76 9.41 -3.79 -4.48
CA GLY A 76 9.70 -4.56 -5.68
C GLY A 76 8.54 -5.42 -6.18
N CYS A 77 7.32 -5.21 -5.65
CA CYS A 77 6.12 -5.84 -6.20
C CYS A 77 5.70 -5.12 -7.51
N ALA A 78 4.91 -5.80 -8.32
CA ALA A 78 4.15 -5.18 -9.40
C ALA A 78 2.80 -4.71 -8.85
N THR A 79 2.38 -3.49 -9.17
CA THR A 79 1.08 -2.97 -8.77
C THR A 79 0.12 -2.94 -9.95
N VAL A 80 -1.17 -3.18 -9.67
CA VAL A 80 -2.25 -3.09 -10.66
C VAL A 80 -3.31 -2.18 -10.10
N ILE A 81 -3.55 -1.04 -10.74
CA ILE A 81 -4.60 -0.10 -10.32
C ILE A 81 -5.93 -0.60 -10.91
N MET A 82 -6.91 -0.86 -10.04
CA MET A 82 -8.22 -1.30 -10.47
C MET A 82 -9.03 -0.11 -10.98
N GLY A 83 -9.58 -0.24 -12.20
CA GLY A 83 -10.31 0.82 -12.88
C GLY A 83 -11.74 1.01 -12.39
N ASP A 84 -12.30 0.04 -11.67
CA ASP A 84 -13.65 0.13 -11.11
C ASP A 84 -13.70 1.06 -9.91
N VAL A 85 -14.61 2.03 -9.97
CA VAL A 85 -14.85 2.98 -8.88
C VAL A 85 -15.46 2.27 -7.69
N THR A 86 -14.86 2.48 -6.52
CA THR A 86 -15.44 2.02 -5.26
C THR A 86 -16.16 3.12 -4.52
N TYR A 87 -17.40 2.84 -4.11
CA TYR A 87 -18.17 3.72 -3.23
C TYR A 87 -17.98 3.38 -1.75
N GLY A 88 -17.35 2.24 -1.46
CA GLY A 88 -17.04 1.82 -0.09
C GLY A 88 -16.63 0.36 -0.01
N ALA A 89 -16.60 -0.16 1.21
CA ALA A 89 -16.19 -1.54 1.50
C ALA A 89 -17.17 -2.61 0.97
N CYS A 90 -18.36 -2.23 0.51
CA CYS A 90 -19.29 -3.14 -0.16
C CYS A 90 -18.89 -3.47 -1.61
N CYS A 91 -17.93 -2.74 -2.19
CA CYS A 91 -17.48 -2.87 -3.57
C CYS A 91 -16.03 -3.41 -3.66
N VAL A 92 -15.56 -4.14 -2.65
CA VAL A 92 -14.24 -4.78 -2.71
C VAL A 92 -14.28 -5.84 -3.80
N ASP A 93 -13.43 -5.71 -4.80
CA ASP A 93 -13.35 -6.66 -5.92
C ASP A 93 -12.21 -7.66 -5.71
N ASP A 94 -12.49 -8.62 -4.83
CA ASP A 94 -11.58 -9.72 -4.49
C ASP A 94 -11.51 -10.80 -5.57
N TYR A 95 -12.58 -10.97 -6.36
CA TYR A 95 -12.62 -11.94 -7.46
C TYR A 95 -11.66 -11.57 -8.60
N THR A 96 -11.66 -10.31 -9.05
CA THR A 96 -10.70 -9.83 -10.05
C THR A 96 -9.29 -9.85 -9.48
N ALA A 97 -9.09 -9.41 -8.24
CA ALA A 97 -7.77 -9.43 -7.59
C ALA A 97 -7.17 -10.84 -7.50
N LYS A 98 -8.00 -11.87 -7.31
CA LYS A 98 -7.56 -13.28 -7.30
C LYS A 98 -7.22 -13.84 -8.68
N SER A 99 -7.74 -13.23 -9.74
CA SER A 99 -7.60 -13.70 -11.12
C SER A 99 -6.36 -13.13 -11.82
N LEU A 100 -5.66 -12.18 -11.19
CA LEU A 100 -4.38 -11.60 -11.61
C LEU A 100 -3.20 -12.53 -11.27
#